data_AF-A0A6A0ILK8-F1
#
_entry.id   AF-A0A6A0ILK8-F1
#
_cell.length_a   1.000
_cell.length_b   1.000
_cell.length_c   1.000
_cell.angle_alpha   90.00
_cell.angle_beta   90.00
_cell.angle_gamma   90.00
#
_symmetry.space_group_name_H-M   'P 1'
#
loop_
_entity.id
_entity.type
_entity.pdbx_description
1 polymer ?
#
loop_
_entity_poly.entity_id
_entity_poly.type
_entity_poly.pdbx_seq_one_letter_code
_entity_poly.pdbx_strand_id
1 'polypeptide(L)'
;MWPFHKTPTQRLHHRLLKRLRTAYLVTEDLPSHRLVNDNLKLIGEAGQNAADDEVLYDHWMGSPMPLSLAHASIVEKKAWDLLLTNVHELVTQGFHPDAYEAEAKTYAFIGHALQDLIQYELHTITHPDMKPDDATLRTIKARLHL
;
A
#
# COMPACT_ATOMS: atom_id res chain seq x y z
N MET A 1 -4.51 -14.89 18.03
CA MET A 1 -4.64 -13.47 18.47
C MET A 1 -3.26 -13.05 18.98
N TRP A 2 -2.54 -12.14 18.31
CA TRP A 2 -1.19 -11.73 18.74
C TRP A 2 -1.30 -10.85 20.01
N PRO A 3 -0.60 -11.14 21.12
CA PRO A 3 -0.90 -10.56 22.44
C PRO A 3 -0.43 -9.11 22.67
N PHE A 4 -0.03 -8.35 21.63
CA PHE A 4 0.70 -7.08 21.81
C PHE A 4 -0.01 -5.80 21.35
N HIS A 5 -1.21 -5.86 20.76
CA HIS A 5 -1.94 -4.63 20.39
C HIS A 5 -2.86 -4.18 21.53
N LYS A 6 -2.27 -3.47 22.49
CA LYS A 6 -2.96 -2.97 23.68
C LYS A 6 -3.85 -1.75 23.39
N THR A 7 -3.60 -1.03 22.30
CA THR A 7 -4.40 0.15 21.90
C THR A 7 -4.88 0.09 20.45
N PRO A 8 -6.02 0.76 20.12
CA PRO A 8 -6.45 1.03 18.75
C PRO A 8 -5.33 1.50 17.80
N THR A 9 -4.53 2.46 18.24
CA THR A 9 -3.40 3.00 17.48
C THR A 9 -2.36 1.93 17.16
N GLN A 10 -2.05 1.05 18.10
CA GLN A 10 -1.11 -0.05 17.87
C GLN A 10 -1.64 -1.09 16.88
N ARG A 11 -2.97 -1.28 16.79
CA ARG A 11 -3.59 -2.17 15.80
C ARG A 11 -3.42 -1.60 14.39
N LEU A 12 -3.75 -0.32 14.22
CA LEU A 12 -3.61 0.37 12.94
C LEU A 12 -2.13 0.45 12.52
N HIS A 13 -1.24 0.85 13.43
CA HIS A 13 0.20 0.88 13.19
C HIS A 13 0.75 -0.49 12.74
N HIS A 14 0.30 -1.58 13.37
CA HIS A 14 0.72 -2.92 12.97
C HIS A 14 0.21 -3.31 11.58
N ARG A 15 -1.04 -2.95 11.23
CA ARG A 15 -1.59 -3.19 9.89
C ARG A 15 -0.78 -2.46 8.83
N LEU A 16 -0.44 -1.20 9.08
CA LEU A 16 0.42 -0.39 8.22
C LEU A 16 1.81 -1.00 8.08
N LEU A 17 2.46 -1.41 9.16
CA LEU A 17 3.77 -2.07 9.08
C LEU A 17 3.70 -3.38 8.29
N LYS A 18 2.62 -4.15 8.42
CA LYS A 18 2.40 -5.36 7.62
C LYS A 18 2.28 -5.01 6.14
N ARG A 19 1.50 -3.99 5.78
CA ARG A 19 1.36 -3.55 4.39
C ARG A 19 2.66 -2.94 3.84
N LEU A 20 3.41 -2.20 4.65
CA LEU A 20 4.72 -1.67 4.28
C LEU A 20 5.68 -2.82 3.93
N ARG A 21 5.71 -3.86 4.75
CA ARG A 21 6.48 -5.09 4.45
C ARG A 21 6.01 -5.73 3.15
N THR A 22 4.71 -5.82 2.91
CA THR A 22 4.16 -6.33 1.64
C THR A 22 4.61 -5.49 0.46
N ALA A 23 4.59 -4.16 0.57
CA ALA A 23 5.03 -3.25 -0.49
C ALA A 23 6.51 -3.45 -0.82
N TYR A 24 7.39 -3.60 0.19
CA TYR A 24 8.80 -3.96 -0.04
C TYR A 24 8.93 -5.30 -0.77
N LEU A 25 8.29 -6.34 -0.25
CA LEU A 25 8.37 -7.70 -0.81
C LEU A 25 7.91 -7.73 -2.27
N VAL A 26 6.74 -7.16 -2.56
CA VAL A 26 6.18 -7.12 -3.91
C VAL A 26 7.08 -6.31 -4.86
N THR A 27 7.71 -5.24 -4.38
CA THR A 27 8.64 -4.44 -5.20
C THR A 27 9.89 -5.24 -5.59
N GLU A 28 10.44 -6.01 -4.64
CA GLU A 28 11.62 -6.86 -4.87
C GLU A 28 11.28 -8.08 -5.72
N ASP A 29 10.12 -8.70 -5.48
CA ASP A 29 9.70 -9.95 -6.12
C ASP A 29 9.02 -9.74 -7.47
N LEU A 30 8.59 -8.52 -7.81
CA LEU A 30 7.85 -8.23 -9.05
C LEU A 30 8.53 -8.82 -10.31
N PRO A 31 9.85 -8.65 -10.51
CA PRO A 31 10.55 -9.16 -11.70
C PRO A 31 10.64 -10.69 -11.74
N SER A 32 10.38 -11.38 -10.62
CA SER A 32 10.44 -12.84 -10.55
C SER A 32 9.15 -13.49 -11.06
N HIS A 33 9.12 -13.90 -12.33
CA HIS A 33 7.96 -14.55 -12.96
C HIS A 33 7.36 -15.71 -12.13
N ARG A 34 8.20 -16.51 -11.46
CA ARG A 34 7.75 -17.63 -10.62
C ARG A 34 6.94 -17.22 -9.38
N LEU A 35 7.08 -15.98 -8.92
CA LEU A 35 6.42 -15.46 -7.70
C LEU A 35 5.16 -14.64 -8.02
N VAL A 36 4.80 -14.51 -9.30
CA VAL A 36 3.75 -13.56 -9.73
C VAL A 36 2.37 -13.86 -9.12
N ASN A 37 2.00 -15.13 -9.01
CA ASN A 37 0.71 -15.51 -8.41
C ASN A 37 0.65 -15.20 -6.92
N ASP A 38 1.77 -15.41 -6.20
CA ASP A 38 1.87 -15.06 -4.79
C ASP A 38 1.82 -13.54 -4.61
N ASN A 39 2.50 -12.79 -5.49
CA ASN A 39 2.45 -11.33 -5.51
C ASN A 39 1.04 -10.80 -5.79
N LEU A 40 0.32 -11.34 -6.78
CA LEU A 40 -1.06 -10.95 -7.08
C LEU A 40 -1.97 -11.12 -5.86
N LYS A 41 -1.84 -12.24 -5.14
CA LYS A 41 -2.59 -12.47 -3.91
C LYS A 41 -2.23 -11.46 -2.83
N LEU A 42 -0.94 -11.22 -2.60
CA LEU A 42 -0.46 -10.25 -1.60
C LEU A 42 -0.93 -8.82 -1.90
N ILE A 43 -0.87 -8.41 -3.17
CA ILE A 43 -1.35 -7.11 -3.66
C ILE A 43 -2.86 -6.98 -3.39
N GLY A 44 -3.65 -7.99 -3.77
CA GLY A 44 -5.11 -7.96 -3.56
C GLY A 44 -5.49 -7.91 -2.08
N GLU A 45 -4.82 -8.70 -1.23
CA GLU A 45 -5.01 -8.67 0.22
C GLU A 45 -4.59 -7.31 0.82
N ALA A 46 -3.50 -6.70 0.36
CA ALA A 46 -3.06 -5.39 0.83
C ALA A 46 -4.05 -4.28 0.44
N GLY A 47 -4.53 -4.28 -0.80
CA GLY A 47 -5.54 -3.34 -1.31
C GLY A 47 -6.85 -3.42 -0.53
N GLN A 48 -7.35 -4.63 -0.25
CA GLN A 48 -8.54 -4.80 0.59
C GLN A 48 -8.31 -4.31 2.02
N ASN A 49 -7.13 -4.61 2.60
CA ASN A 49 -6.81 -4.13 3.93
C ASN A 49 -6.75 -2.58 3.99
N ALA A 50 -6.27 -1.91 2.95
CA ALA A 50 -6.29 -0.45 2.86
C ALA A 50 -7.72 0.09 2.74
N ALA A 51 -8.60 -0.58 1.99
CA ALA A 51 -10.01 -0.20 1.87
C ALA A 51 -10.77 -0.27 3.21
N ASP A 52 -10.42 -1.24 4.06
CA ASP A 52 -11.08 -1.45 5.35
C ASP A 52 -10.59 -0.48 6.44
N ASP A 53 -9.45 0.20 6.24
CA ASP A 53 -8.79 0.94 7.32
C ASP A 53 -9.58 2.16 7.81
N GLU A 54 -10.34 2.84 6.94
CA GLU A 54 -11.23 3.95 7.35
C GLU A 54 -12.29 3.46 8.33
N VAL A 55 -13.01 2.39 7.96
CA VAL A 55 -14.07 1.79 8.79
C VAL A 55 -13.50 1.24 10.10
N LEU A 56 -12.33 0.59 10.04
CA LEU A 56 -11.66 0.04 11.22
C LEU A 56 -11.13 1.14 12.14
N TYR A 57 -10.63 2.24 11.59
CA TYR A 57 -10.22 3.42 12.36
C TYR A 57 -11.40 3.95 13.15
N ASP A 58 -12.51 4.25 12.48
CA ASP A 58 -13.71 4.81 13.10
C ASP A 58 -14.23 3.91 14.22
N HIS A 59 -14.25 2.60 13.97
CA HIS A 59 -14.66 1.61 14.95
C HIS A 59 -13.73 1.53 16.16
N TRP A 60 -12.40 1.56 15.96
CA TRP A 60 -11.44 1.41 17.07
C TRP A 60 -11.20 2.69 17.84
N MET A 61 -11.25 3.85 17.18
CA MET A 61 -10.95 5.15 17.76
C MET A 61 -12.20 5.88 18.28
N GLY A 62 -13.40 5.42 17.89
CA GLY A 62 -14.67 6.05 18.28
C GLY A 62 -14.84 7.47 17.71
N SER A 63 -14.05 7.83 16.71
CA SER A 63 -14.03 9.13 16.04
C SER A 63 -13.67 8.95 14.57
N PRO A 64 -14.18 9.82 13.67
CA PRO A 64 -13.86 9.73 12.25
C PRO A 64 -12.37 9.82 11.97
N MET A 65 -11.90 9.08 10.97
CA MET A 65 -10.54 9.18 10.46
C MET A 65 -10.21 10.63 10.05
N PRO A 66 -9.07 11.19 10.48
CA PRO A 66 -8.62 12.50 10.03
C PRO A 66 -8.54 12.57 8.50
N LEU A 67 -9.02 13.67 7.90
CA LEU A 67 -9.13 13.81 6.44
C LEU A 67 -7.82 13.54 5.69
N SER A 68 -6.68 13.97 6.24
CA SER A 68 -5.36 13.72 5.64
C SER A 68 -5.01 12.23 5.58
N LEU A 69 -5.36 11.48 6.62
CA LEU A 69 -5.16 10.04 6.71
C LEU A 69 -6.15 9.31 5.79
N ALA A 70 -7.42 9.73 5.78
CA ALA A 70 -8.43 9.17 4.88
C ALA A 70 -8.04 9.36 3.40
N HIS A 71 -7.58 10.55 3.03
CA HIS A 71 -7.07 10.82 1.68
C HIS A 71 -5.86 9.95 1.33
N ALA A 72 -4.92 9.78 2.27
CA ALA A 72 -3.76 8.91 2.05
C ALA A 72 -4.21 7.46 1.81
N SER A 73 -5.12 6.93 2.62
CA SER A 73 -5.59 5.54 2.50
C SER A 73 -6.39 5.30 1.22
N ILE A 74 -7.16 6.29 0.76
CA ILE A 74 -7.81 6.23 -0.56
C ILE A 74 -6.77 6.17 -1.69
N VAL A 75 -5.70 6.96 -1.61
CA VAL A 75 -4.63 6.94 -2.60
C VAL A 75 -3.83 5.62 -2.53
N GLU A 76 -3.55 5.10 -1.33
CA GLU A 76 -2.94 3.78 -1.11
C GLU A 76 -3.75 2.68 -1.79
N LYS A 77 -5.06 2.65 -1.54
CA LYS A 77 -5.98 1.67 -2.14
C LYS A 77 -5.99 1.75 -3.67
N LYS A 78 -6.04 2.95 -4.25
CA LYS A 78 -5.96 3.14 -5.70
C LYS A 78 -4.61 2.70 -6.28
N ALA A 79 -3.52 2.92 -5.56
CA ALA A 79 -2.19 2.47 -5.99
C ALA A 79 -2.06 0.94 -5.96
N TRP A 80 -2.65 0.28 -4.96
CA TRP A 80 -2.76 -1.18 -4.93
C TRP A 80 -3.62 -1.71 -6.08
N ASP A 81 -4.78 -1.09 -6.35
CA ASP A 81 -5.65 -1.45 -7.48
C ASP A 81 -4.90 -1.32 -8.82
N LEU A 82 -4.16 -0.21 -9.01
CA LEU A 82 -3.33 0.02 -10.20
C LEU A 82 -2.25 -1.05 -10.37
N LEU A 83 -1.52 -1.37 -9.30
CA LEU A 83 -0.49 -2.41 -9.33
C LEU A 83 -1.11 -3.78 -9.64
N LEU A 84 -2.28 -4.09 -9.05
CA LEU A 84 -2.99 -5.33 -9.29
C LEU A 84 -3.36 -5.49 -10.76
N THR A 85 -3.95 -4.45 -11.36
CA THR A 85 -4.32 -4.44 -12.78
C THR A 85 -3.09 -4.66 -13.66
N ASN A 86 -2.01 -3.90 -13.45
CA ASN A 86 -0.79 -4.00 -14.27
C ASN A 86 -0.14 -5.39 -14.15
N VAL A 87 -0.02 -5.94 -12.93
CA VAL A 87 0.56 -7.28 -12.74
C VAL A 87 -0.35 -8.37 -13.31
N HIS A 88 -1.67 -8.21 -13.21
CA HIS A 88 -2.60 -9.15 -13.83
C HIS A 88 -2.47 -9.14 -15.36
N GLU A 89 -2.36 -7.95 -15.95
CA GLU A 89 -2.12 -7.80 -17.38
C GLU A 89 -0.81 -8.48 -17.82
N LEU A 90 0.29 -8.30 -17.07
CA LEU A 90 1.56 -9.01 -17.34
C LEU A 90 1.40 -10.52 -17.43
N VAL A 91 0.66 -11.12 -16.49
CA VAL A 91 0.42 -12.57 -16.45
C VAL A 91 -0.41 -13.00 -17.65
N THR A 92 -1.45 -12.25 -17.99
CA THR A 92 -2.35 -12.59 -19.10
C THR A 92 -1.69 -12.50 -20.48
N GLN A 93 -0.66 -11.66 -20.64
CA GLN A 93 0.05 -11.50 -21.90
C GLN A 93 0.96 -12.70 -22.23
N GLY A 94 1.29 -13.55 -21.25
CA GLY A 94 2.01 -14.80 -21.50
C GLY A 94 3.47 -14.63 -21.94
N PHE A 95 4.14 -13.58 -21.43
CA PHE A 95 5.54 -13.29 -21.76
C PHE A 95 6.51 -14.43 -21.44
N HIS A 96 7.58 -14.52 -22.21
CA HIS A 96 8.78 -15.26 -21.81
C HIS A 96 9.46 -14.57 -20.61
N PRO A 97 10.20 -15.31 -19.76
CA PRO A 97 10.76 -14.77 -18.51
C PRO A 97 11.54 -13.46 -18.65
N ASP A 98 12.39 -13.33 -19.68
CA ASP A 98 13.21 -12.11 -19.88
C ASP A 98 12.35 -10.88 -20.22
N ALA A 99 11.33 -11.06 -21.07
CA ALA A 99 10.40 -10.00 -21.43
C ALA A 99 9.50 -9.61 -20.25
N TYR A 100 9.05 -10.60 -19.48
CA TYR A 100 8.32 -10.37 -18.24
C TYR A 100 9.16 -9.55 -17.26
N GLU A 101 10.43 -9.92 -17.03
CA GLU A 101 11.31 -9.23 -16.09
C GLU A 101 11.51 -7.77 -16.47
N ALA A 102 11.72 -7.48 -17.76
CA ALA A 102 11.87 -6.14 -18.28
C ALA A 102 10.62 -5.28 -18.05
N GLU A 103 9.44 -5.81 -18.40
CA GLU A 103 8.18 -5.08 -18.24
C GLU A 103 7.82 -4.90 -16.75
N ALA A 104 7.97 -5.94 -15.93
CA ALA A 104 7.71 -5.89 -14.50
C ALA A 104 8.56 -4.82 -13.79
N LYS A 105 9.84 -4.67 -14.16
CA LYS A 105 10.69 -3.60 -13.61
C LYS A 105 10.11 -2.20 -13.81
N THR A 106 9.34 -1.98 -14.88
CA THR A 106 8.71 -0.69 -15.13
C THR A 106 7.62 -0.35 -14.12
N TYR A 107 7.09 -1.31 -13.35
CA TYR A 107 6.06 -1.08 -12.34
C TYR A 107 6.61 -0.97 -10.92
N ALA A 108 7.92 -1.18 -10.71
CA ALA A 108 8.56 -1.05 -9.40
C ALA A 108 8.33 0.33 -8.76
N PHE A 109 8.17 1.39 -9.56
CA PHE A 109 7.86 2.73 -9.04
C PHE A 109 6.54 2.79 -8.27
N ILE A 110 5.54 1.97 -8.63
CA ILE A 110 4.25 1.91 -7.91
C ILE A 110 4.48 1.31 -6.53
N GLY A 111 5.27 0.25 -6.43
CA GLY A 111 5.68 -0.36 -5.17
C GLY A 111 6.45 0.61 -4.26
N HIS A 112 7.36 1.40 -4.82
CA HIS A 112 8.04 2.47 -4.07
C HIS A 112 7.08 3.59 -3.63
N ALA A 113 6.15 4.01 -4.48
CA ALA A 113 5.16 5.02 -4.11
C ALA A 113 4.20 4.51 -3.01
N LEU A 114 3.87 3.21 -3.00
CA LEU A 114 3.13 2.56 -1.91
C LEU A 114 3.92 2.59 -0.59
N GLN A 115 5.24 2.33 -0.63
CA GLN A 115 6.10 2.46 0.55
C GLN A 115 6.07 3.88 1.10
N ASP A 116 6.19 4.89 0.24
CA ASP A 116 6.12 6.32 0.63
C ASP A 116 4.77 6.68 1.25
N LEU A 117 3.65 6.21 0.66
CA LEU A 117 2.29 6.45 1.18
C LEU A 117 2.11 5.85 2.57
N ILE A 118 2.49 4.58 2.75
CA ILE A 118 2.32 3.90 4.02
C ILE A 118 3.23 4.53 5.09
N GLN A 119 4.44 4.98 4.72
CA GLN A 119 5.30 5.74 5.63
C GLN A 119 4.70 7.09 6.04
N TYR A 120 4.07 7.80 5.10
CA TYR A 120 3.34 9.03 5.38
C TYR A 120 2.20 8.80 6.38
N GLU A 121 1.42 7.73 6.20
CA GLU A 121 0.34 7.35 7.13
C GLU A 121 0.88 6.97 8.50
N LEU A 122 1.94 6.15 8.56
CA LEU A 122 2.64 5.79 9.79
C LEU A 122 3.10 7.04 10.54
N HIS A 123 3.70 8.01 9.84
CA HIS A 123 4.16 9.26 10.44
C HIS A 123 2.98 10.07 11.00
N THR A 124 1.90 10.20 10.24
CA THR A 124 0.68 10.94 10.63
C THR A 124 0.03 10.35 11.89
N ILE A 125 -0.02 9.02 12.00
CA ILE A 125 -0.61 8.33 13.17
C ILE A 125 0.30 8.41 14.39
N THR A 126 1.61 8.39 14.20
CA THR A 126 2.58 8.41 15.30
C THR A 126 2.84 9.82 15.85
N HIS A 127 2.56 10.86 15.07
CA HIS A 127 2.77 12.27 15.43
C HIS A 127 1.49 13.10 15.24
N PRO A 128 0.40 12.83 15.99
CA PRO A 128 -0.90 13.46 15.79
C PRO A 128 -0.89 14.98 16.02
N ASP A 129 0.07 15.50 16.79
CA ASP A 129 0.22 16.93 17.05
C ASP A 129 0.94 17.69 15.91
N MET A 130 1.54 16.96 14.95
CA MET A 130 2.23 17.55 13.81
C MET A 130 1.26 17.71 12.65
N LYS A 131 1.33 18.85 11.96
CA LYS A 131 0.53 19.07 10.76
C LYS A 131 1.01 18.09 9.66
N PRO A 132 0.10 17.30 9.05
CA PRO A 132 0.46 16.40 7.95
C PRO A 132 1.09 17.16 6.78
N ASP A 133 2.12 16.58 6.17
CA ASP A 133 2.78 17.17 5.00
C ASP A 133 1.98 16.87 3.71
N ASP A 134 0.95 17.67 3.47
CA ASP A 134 0.11 17.57 2.27
C ASP A 134 0.89 17.77 0.96
N ALA A 135 2.10 18.37 0.98
CA ALA A 135 2.94 18.49 -0.21
C ALA A 135 3.55 17.14 -0.59
N THR A 136 3.96 16.35 0.41
CA THR A 136 4.43 14.97 0.19
C THR A 136 3.34 14.10 -0.42
N LEU A 137 2.11 14.13 0.13
CA LEU A 137 0.99 13.34 -0.41
C LEU A 137 0.67 13.72 -1.88
N ARG A 138 0.66 15.03 -2.19
CA ARG A 138 0.46 15.50 -3.57
C ARG A 138 1.57 15.04 -4.52
N THR A 139 2.82 15.03 -4.06
CA THR A 139 3.96 14.57 -4.85
C THR A 139 3.89 13.07 -5.13
N ILE A 140 3.49 12.27 -4.15
CA ILE A 140 3.28 10.82 -4.36
C ILE A 140 2.13 10.58 -5.35
N LYS A 141 1.00 11.26 -5.15
CA LYS A 141 -0.17 11.15 -6.03
C LYS A 141 0.16 11.52 -7.48
N ALA A 142 0.93 12.59 -7.69
CA ALA A 142 1.35 13.02 -9.02
C ALA A 142 2.25 11.99 -9.72
N ARG A 143 3.15 11.31 -9.00
CA ARG A 143 3.99 10.22 -9.53
C ARG A 143 3.17 9.01 -10.00
N LEU A 144 2.03 8.78 -9.35
CA LEU A 144 1.11 7.68 -9.67
C LEU A 144 0.04 8.06 -10.71
N HIS A 145 -0.05 9.33 -11.10
CA HIS A 145 -1.11 9.85 -11.97
C HIS A 145 -2.54 9.58 -11.44
N LEU A 146 -2.73 9.61 -10.11
CA LEU A 146 -4.00 9.37 -9.41
C LEU A 146 -4.73 10.66 -8.99
#